data_AF-A0A1D1ZDC5-F1
#
_entry.id   AF-A0A1D1ZDC5-F1
#
_cell.length_a   1.000
_cell.length_b   1.000
_cell.length_c   1.000
_cell.angle_alpha   90.00
_cell.angle_beta   90.00
_cell.angle_gamma   90.00
#
_symmetry.space_group_name_H-M   'P 1'
#
loop_
_entity.id
_entity.type
_entity.pdbx_description
1 polymer ?
#
loop_
_entity_poly.entity_id
_entity_poly.type
_entity_poly.pdbx_seq_one_letter_code
_entity_poly.pdbx_strand_id
1 'polypeptide(L)'
;AMDTRLLEALYWKGVPVYDMGSNMMTVDAGWGSPAFHKMGREKVFLINALLPFGYELLVCDTDMVWLKNPLPYIARFPEADILTSSDQLIPTVTDESLEIWDQGIFHWRPTDPAKKLAKEWKNLLLSDEKIWDQNGFNELVRKVYGPAVKGGNGLVYTFDRTLKLGILPASIFCSGHTYFVQAQYHQLRLQPYAVHTTFQYGGTEGKRHRLREGMIFYDLPEYYDTPGGFLSFKQHIPKSLLLDGEHTVKTHFSLVNYQMKQIRTALAIATLLNRTLVMPPLWCRLDRLWYGHPGVLDGTLSRQPFLCPLDHVFEVNVMLSERPEEEFGPKIDFREYSFFDNPLLPKQVKESWLEVQLCEEGSKNCNVSSQPKTGVFSVPKHSSEEMLMQLLLAYKDVKVIEFSSMEDAFHGFTSKVREEKFRNRVKRYVSVWCCLENLNIGHIYYDMYWDEKPGWKPEPPRSPEDNRPPW
;
A
#
# COMPACT_ATOMS: atom_id res chain seq x y z
N ALA A 1 5.29 -22.41 11.27
CA ALA A 1 3.91 -22.14 10.85
C ALA A 1 3.06 -21.92 12.09
N MET A 2 2.15 -20.94 12.05
CA MET A 2 1.34 -20.54 13.20
C MET A 2 0.01 -21.29 13.34
N ASP A 3 -0.36 -22.04 12.30
CA ASP A 3 -1.55 -22.89 12.21
C ASP A 3 -1.27 -24.12 11.32
N THR A 4 -2.12 -25.15 11.44
CA THR A 4 -1.99 -26.43 10.73
C THR A 4 -2.15 -26.30 9.22
N ARG A 5 -3.02 -25.41 8.74
CA ARG A 5 -3.27 -25.26 7.30
C ARG A 5 -2.04 -24.68 6.60
N LEU A 6 -1.41 -23.67 7.20
CA LEU A 6 -0.15 -23.12 6.71
C LEU A 6 0.99 -24.16 6.77
N LEU A 7 1.06 -24.93 7.86
CA LEU A 7 2.03 -26.00 8.03
C LEU A 7 1.96 -27.02 6.87
N GLU A 8 0.76 -27.56 6.62
CA GLU A 8 0.52 -28.52 5.54
C GLU A 8 0.84 -27.92 4.17
N ALA A 9 0.38 -26.70 3.91
CA ALA A 9 0.61 -26.03 2.63
C ALA A 9 2.11 -25.85 2.32
N LEU A 10 2.91 -25.45 3.32
CA LEU A 10 4.36 -25.30 3.16
C LEU A 10 5.06 -26.65 3.03
N TYR A 11 4.67 -27.64 3.85
CA TYR A 11 5.22 -29.00 3.80
C TYR A 11 5.04 -29.64 2.42
N TRP A 12 3.82 -29.60 1.88
CA TRP A 12 3.53 -30.16 0.55
C TRP A 12 4.19 -29.41 -0.60
N LYS A 13 4.57 -28.14 -0.39
CA LYS A 13 5.38 -27.37 -1.34
C LYS A 13 6.88 -27.62 -1.20
N GLY A 14 7.31 -28.48 -0.28
CA GLY A 14 8.73 -28.76 -0.02
C GLY A 14 9.47 -27.59 0.66
N VAL A 15 8.74 -26.65 1.25
CA VAL A 15 9.33 -25.53 2.00
C VAL A 15 9.59 -26.00 3.44
N PRO A 16 10.83 -25.93 3.94
CA PRO A 16 11.12 -26.27 5.33
C PRO A 16 10.23 -25.48 6.29
N VAL A 17 9.48 -26.21 7.10
CA VAL A 17 8.49 -25.65 8.01
C VAL A 17 8.42 -26.52 9.26
N TYR A 18 8.19 -25.89 10.41
CA TYR A 18 7.88 -26.57 11.65
C TYR A 18 6.62 -25.96 12.27
N ASP A 19 5.92 -26.74 13.09
CA ASP A 19 4.77 -26.27 13.84
C ASP A 19 5.22 -25.48 15.07
N MET A 20 4.74 -24.25 15.21
CA MET A 20 5.00 -23.43 16.39
C MET A 20 4.07 -23.77 17.56
N GLY A 21 2.99 -24.52 17.33
CA GLY A 21 1.99 -24.86 18.35
C GLY A 21 1.14 -23.68 18.82
N SER A 22 1.21 -22.53 18.13
CA SER A 22 0.56 -21.28 18.54
C SER A 22 -0.96 -21.26 18.34
N ASN A 23 -1.48 -22.13 17.45
CA ASN A 23 -2.89 -22.24 17.06
C ASN A 23 -3.54 -20.88 16.79
N MET A 24 -2.88 -20.06 15.98
CA MET A 24 -3.35 -18.72 15.65
C MET A 24 -4.52 -18.79 14.66
N MET A 25 -5.48 -17.87 14.79
CA MET A 25 -6.51 -17.72 13.78
C MET A 25 -5.90 -17.06 12.53
N THR A 26 -6.46 -17.38 11.36
CA THR A 26 -6.03 -16.84 10.05
C THR A 26 -6.65 -15.48 9.72
N VAL A 27 -7.50 -14.94 10.60
CA VAL A 27 -8.06 -13.60 10.45
C VAL A 27 -7.04 -12.54 10.84
N ASP A 28 -7.05 -11.42 10.14
CA ASP A 28 -6.12 -10.31 10.38
C ASP A 28 -6.28 -9.81 11.82
N ALA A 29 -5.18 -9.86 12.58
CA ALA A 29 -5.17 -9.41 13.96
C ALA A 29 -5.14 -7.88 13.95
N GLY A 30 -6.25 -7.24 14.31
CA GLY A 30 -6.31 -5.78 14.38
C GLY A 30 -5.13 -5.21 15.19
N TRP A 31 -4.50 -4.16 14.67
CA TRP A 31 -3.30 -3.57 15.26
C TRP A 31 -3.53 -3.21 16.75
N GLY A 32 -2.59 -3.59 17.62
CA GLY A 32 -2.68 -3.39 19.07
C GLY A 32 -3.69 -4.29 19.80
N SER A 33 -4.38 -5.20 19.12
CA SER A 33 -5.29 -6.16 19.77
C SER A 33 -4.54 -7.23 20.58
N PRO A 34 -5.23 -7.93 21.52
CA PRO A 34 -4.63 -9.06 22.24
C PRO A 34 -4.09 -10.16 21.30
N ALA A 35 -4.78 -10.44 20.19
CA ALA A 35 -4.33 -11.40 19.18
C ALA A 35 -3.04 -10.92 18.48
N PHE A 36 -2.93 -9.62 18.20
CA PHE A 36 -1.74 -9.01 17.62
C PHE A 36 -0.54 -9.12 18.58
N HIS A 37 -0.73 -8.81 19.86
CA HIS A 37 0.33 -8.99 20.87
C HIS A 37 0.73 -10.45 21.04
N LYS A 38 -0.23 -11.38 21.02
CA LYS A 38 0.06 -12.83 21.07
C LYS A 38 0.96 -13.24 19.90
N MET A 39 0.62 -12.84 18.68
CA MET A 39 1.41 -13.12 17.48
C MET A 39 2.85 -12.61 17.60
N GLY A 40 3.03 -11.36 18.02
CA GLY A 40 4.34 -10.73 18.18
C GLY A 40 5.22 -11.37 19.25
N ARG A 41 4.66 -12.10 20.22
CA ARG A 41 5.43 -12.81 21.25
C ARG A 41 6.03 -14.11 20.75
N GLU A 42 5.37 -14.78 19.82
CA GLU A 42 5.84 -16.08 19.32
C GLU A 42 7.23 -15.97 18.68
N LYS A 43 7.52 -14.89 17.94
CA LYS A 43 8.88 -14.66 17.40
C LYS A 43 9.92 -14.53 18.52
N VAL A 44 9.59 -13.89 19.64
CA VAL A 44 10.49 -13.71 20.78
C VAL A 44 10.78 -15.04 21.46
N PHE A 45 9.76 -15.88 21.62
CA PHE A 45 9.90 -17.21 22.18
C PHE A 45 10.80 -18.10 21.33
N LEU A 46 10.66 -18.02 20.01
CA LEU A 46 11.50 -18.74 19.06
C LEU A 46 12.94 -18.26 19.08
N ILE A 47 13.19 -16.95 19.04
CA ILE A 47 14.55 -16.38 19.15
C ILE A 47 15.22 -16.88 20.43
N ASN A 48 14.53 -16.77 21.58
CA ASN A 48 15.06 -17.25 22.86
C ASN A 48 15.31 -18.77 22.88
N ALA A 49 14.48 -19.56 22.19
CA ALA A 49 14.65 -21.01 22.12
C ALA A 49 15.81 -21.44 21.20
N LEU A 50 16.01 -20.74 20.09
CA LEU A 50 16.97 -21.13 19.04
C LEU A 50 18.39 -20.60 19.29
N LEU A 51 18.56 -19.40 19.86
CA LEU A 51 19.88 -18.81 20.11
C LEU A 51 20.82 -19.70 20.96
N PRO A 52 20.36 -20.42 22.01
CA PRO A 52 21.21 -21.33 22.77
C PRO A 52 21.84 -22.47 21.95
N PHE A 53 21.26 -22.85 20.81
CA PHE A 53 21.82 -23.89 19.94
C PHE A 53 23.04 -23.43 19.12
N GLY A 54 23.39 -22.14 19.16
CA GLY A 54 24.58 -21.62 18.49
C GLY A 54 24.39 -21.23 17.03
N TYR A 55 23.14 -21.12 16.55
CA TYR A 55 22.85 -20.62 15.21
C TYR A 55 22.76 -19.09 15.18
N GLU A 56 23.21 -18.48 14.07
CA GLU A 56 22.81 -17.11 13.73
C GLU A 56 21.37 -17.12 13.19
N LEU A 57 20.57 -16.15 13.61
CA LEU A 57 19.16 -16.07 13.25
C LEU A 57 18.91 -14.80 12.43
N LEU A 58 18.33 -14.97 11.24
CA LEU A 58 17.73 -13.89 10.46
C LEU A 58 16.21 -14.04 10.54
N VAL A 59 15.54 -13.05 11.13
CA VAL A 59 14.10 -13.11 11.42
C VAL A 59 13.39 -11.97 10.70
N CYS A 60 12.34 -12.28 9.96
CA CYS A 60 11.48 -11.32 9.28
C CYS A 60 10.00 -11.66 9.48
N ASP A 61 9.15 -10.63 9.42
CA ASP A 61 7.70 -10.79 9.43
C ASP A 61 7.20 -11.32 8.07
N THR A 62 6.00 -11.90 8.03
CA THR A 62 5.45 -12.55 6.81
C THR A 62 5.03 -11.56 5.73
N ASP A 63 4.96 -10.28 6.06
CA ASP A 63 4.62 -9.16 5.19
C ASP A 63 5.86 -8.33 4.82
N MET A 64 7.02 -8.99 4.80
CA MET A 64 8.28 -8.46 4.32
C MET A 64 8.72 -9.21 3.06
N VAL A 65 9.30 -8.48 2.10
CA VAL A 65 9.86 -9.03 0.87
C VAL A 65 11.36 -8.77 0.81
N TRP A 66 12.14 -9.84 0.67
CA TRP A 66 13.56 -9.77 0.34
C TRP A 66 13.75 -9.56 -1.17
N LEU A 67 14.37 -8.45 -1.55
CA LEU A 67 14.65 -8.09 -2.95
C LEU A 67 16.03 -8.58 -3.39
N LYS A 68 16.95 -8.77 -2.42
CA LYS A 68 18.31 -9.26 -2.63
C LYS A 68 18.74 -10.13 -1.44
N ASN A 69 19.75 -10.96 -1.63
CA ASN A 69 20.35 -11.72 -0.54
C ASN A 69 21.02 -10.76 0.48
N PRO A 70 20.55 -10.70 1.74
CA PRO A 70 21.07 -9.76 2.74
C PRO A 70 22.35 -10.26 3.43
N LEU A 71 22.70 -11.54 3.30
CA LEU A 71 23.81 -12.14 4.05
C LEU A 71 25.17 -11.46 3.77
N PRO A 72 25.54 -11.10 2.52
CA PRO A 72 26.78 -10.36 2.27
C PRO A 72 26.82 -8.99 2.93
N TYR A 73 25.67 -8.31 3.05
CA TYR A 73 25.58 -7.02 3.75
C TYR A 73 25.80 -7.22 5.25
N ILE A 74 25.09 -8.16 5.85
CA ILE A 74 25.19 -8.49 7.28
C ILE A 74 26.62 -8.91 7.67
N ALA A 75 27.32 -9.63 6.79
CA ALA A 75 28.69 -10.07 6.99
C ALA A 75 29.72 -8.92 7.10
N ARG A 76 29.37 -7.70 6.68
CA ARG A 76 30.22 -6.49 6.86
C ARG A 76 30.40 -6.10 8.33
N PHE A 77 29.53 -6.58 9.22
CA PHE A 77 29.51 -6.22 10.64
C PHE A 77 29.69 -7.47 11.53
N PRO A 78 30.83 -8.16 11.49
CA PRO A 78 31.04 -9.40 12.24
C PRO A 78 31.01 -9.20 13.76
N GLU A 79 31.30 -7.98 14.22
CA GLU A 79 31.29 -7.61 15.63
C GLU A 79 29.89 -7.34 16.19
N ALA A 80 28.85 -7.22 15.36
CA ALA A 80 27.50 -6.93 15.84
C ALA A 80 26.92 -8.12 16.61
N ASP A 81 26.31 -7.88 17.77
CA ASP A 81 25.50 -8.89 18.42
C ASP A 81 24.12 -8.96 17.74
N ILE A 82 23.58 -7.80 17.37
CA ILE A 82 22.31 -7.64 16.69
C ILE A 82 22.41 -6.56 15.61
N LEU A 83 21.82 -6.83 14.44
CA LEU A 83 21.43 -5.79 13.48
C LEU A 83 19.91 -5.68 13.44
N THR A 84 19.38 -4.47 13.48
CA THR A 84 17.93 -4.20 13.54
C THR A 84 17.57 -3.19 12.42
N SER A 85 16.49 -3.31 11.64
CA SER A 85 16.08 -2.23 10.71
C SER A 85 15.47 -1.03 11.43
N SER A 86 14.72 -0.17 10.74
CA SER A 86 14.09 1.02 11.31
C SER A 86 12.70 1.31 10.72
N ASP A 87 11.74 1.75 11.54
CA ASP A 87 10.54 2.47 11.12
C ASP A 87 10.78 3.99 11.03
N GLN A 88 12.03 4.44 11.18
CA GLN A 88 12.43 5.82 10.96
C GLN A 88 12.16 6.26 9.52
N LEU A 89 11.56 7.43 9.38
CA LEU A 89 11.19 7.99 8.07
C LEU A 89 12.21 8.99 7.55
N ILE A 90 13.10 9.51 8.41
CA ILE A 90 14.13 10.48 8.07
C ILE A 90 15.46 9.72 7.95
N PRO A 91 16.09 9.66 6.77
CA PRO A 91 17.36 8.97 6.63
C PRO A 91 18.45 9.76 7.38
N THR A 92 19.25 9.08 8.20
CA THR A 92 20.39 9.71 8.89
C THR A 92 21.71 9.47 8.16
N VAL A 93 21.72 8.50 7.25
CA VAL A 93 22.79 8.25 6.29
C VAL A 93 22.24 8.31 4.87
N THR A 94 23.11 8.66 3.92
CA THR A 94 22.77 8.74 2.48
C THR A 94 23.42 7.65 1.66
N ASP A 95 24.14 6.74 2.33
CA ASP A 95 24.84 5.60 1.76
C ASP A 95 24.37 4.29 2.43
N GLU A 96 25.17 3.24 2.27
CA GLU A 96 24.92 1.91 2.85
C GLU A 96 25.54 1.72 4.24
N SER A 97 25.82 2.79 4.98
CA SER A 97 26.27 2.72 6.38
C SER A 97 25.11 2.38 7.31
N LEU A 98 25.41 1.96 8.55
CA LEU A 98 24.37 1.82 9.57
C LEU A 98 23.80 3.20 9.96
N GLU A 99 22.51 3.25 10.27
CA GLU A 99 21.84 4.49 10.68
C GLU A 99 22.32 4.96 12.06
N ILE A 100 22.27 6.27 12.20
CA ILE A 100 22.32 6.98 13.47
C ILE A 100 20.88 7.06 14.01
N TRP A 101 20.36 5.91 14.47
CA TRP A 101 19.19 5.77 15.39
C TRP A 101 17.74 5.84 14.81
N ASP A 102 17.03 4.71 14.63
CA ASP A 102 15.88 4.08 15.39
C ASP A 102 15.48 2.71 14.72
N GLN A 103 14.41 1.94 15.07
CA GLN A 103 14.36 0.43 15.02
C GLN A 103 13.32 -0.37 14.14
N GLY A 104 13.57 -1.69 13.87
CA GLY A 104 12.94 -2.64 12.89
C GLY A 104 13.68 -4.01 12.67
N ILE A 105 13.38 -4.86 11.66
CA ILE A 105 13.93 -6.22 11.26
C ILE A 105 15.19 -6.72 11.98
N PHE A 106 15.24 -7.95 12.48
CA PHE A 106 16.36 -8.44 13.30
C PHE A 106 17.27 -9.51 12.66
N HIS A 107 18.57 -9.33 12.78
CA HIS A 107 19.60 -10.36 12.72
C HIS A 107 20.24 -10.50 14.10
N TRP A 108 20.36 -11.72 14.60
CA TRP A 108 20.92 -12.04 15.93
C TRP A 108 22.07 -13.03 15.81
N ARG A 109 23.16 -12.73 16.51
CA ARG A 109 24.24 -13.71 16.76
C ARG A 109 24.08 -14.35 18.14
N PRO A 110 24.51 -15.61 18.31
CA PRO A 110 24.33 -16.35 19.57
C PRO A 110 25.39 -15.98 20.63
N THR A 111 25.65 -14.69 20.82
CA THR A 111 26.58 -14.19 21.84
C THR A 111 25.91 -14.16 23.22
N ASP A 112 26.72 -14.12 24.28
CA ASP A 112 26.18 -14.09 25.65
C ASP A 112 25.31 -12.84 25.93
N PRO A 113 25.68 -11.62 25.47
CA PRO A 113 24.80 -10.45 25.58
C PRO A 113 23.47 -10.63 24.86
N ALA A 114 23.48 -11.17 23.63
CA ALA A 114 22.27 -11.42 22.85
C ALA A 114 21.35 -12.45 23.51
N LYS A 115 21.90 -13.57 24.01
CA LYS A 115 21.13 -14.57 24.77
C LYS A 115 20.51 -13.98 26.04
N LYS A 116 21.26 -13.13 26.75
CA LYS A 116 20.77 -12.43 27.95
C LYS A 116 19.60 -11.49 27.62
N LEU A 117 19.74 -10.67 26.58
CA LEU A 117 18.67 -9.79 26.12
C LEU A 117 17.42 -10.59 25.71
N ALA A 118 17.57 -11.65 24.91
CA ALA A 118 16.44 -12.47 24.48
C ALA A 118 15.66 -13.08 25.68
N LYS A 119 16.38 -13.49 26.73
CA LYS A 119 15.79 -14.01 27.97
C LYS A 119 15.05 -12.92 28.76
N GLU A 120 15.64 -11.74 28.91
CA GLU A 120 15.00 -10.61 29.61
C GLU A 120 13.78 -10.09 28.84
N TRP A 121 13.86 -10.03 27.51
CA TRP A 121 12.74 -9.65 26.65
C TRP A 121 11.58 -10.63 26.76
N LYS A 122 11.85 -11.94 26.72
CA LYS A 122 10.84 -12.96 26.98
C LYS A 122 10.18 -12.76 28.35
N ASN A 123 10.97 -12.56 29.40
CA ASN A 123 10.46 -12.39 30.77
C ASN A 123 9.59 -11.13 30.91
N LEU A 124 9.99 -10.02 30.26
CA LEU A 124 9.21 -8.79 30.21
C LEU A 124 7.84 -9.03 29.56
N LEU A 125 7.81 -9.70 28.41
CA LEU A 125 6.54 -10.00 27.73
C LEU A 125 5.66 -10.94 28.55
N LEU A 126 6.23 -11.96 29.20
CA LEU A 126 5.47 -12.84 30.10
C LEU A 126 4.93 -12.12 31.34
N SER A 127 5.50 -10.97 31.74
CA SER A 127 5.06 -10.24 32.92
C SER A 127 3.78 -9.42 32.70
N ASP A 128 3.52 -8.98 31.46
CA ASP A 128 2.30 -8.24 31.10
C ASP A 128 1.94 -8.50 29.63
N GLU A 129 0.76 -9.09 29.41
CA GLU A 129 0.20 -9.41 28.10
C GLU A 129 -0.09 -8.19 27.21
N LYS A 130 -0.16 -7.00 27.79
CA LYS A 130 -0.40 -5.73 27.09
C LYS A 130 0.85 -5.12 26.49
N ILE A 131 2.04 -5.56 26.91
CA ILE A 131 3.29 -5.06 26.32
C ILE A 131 3.40 -5.59 24.90
N TRP A 132 3.49 -4.66 23.95
CA TRP A 132 3.84 -4.94 22.57
C TRP A 132 5.32 -5.29 22.46
N ASP A 133 5.66 -6.34 21.71
CA ASP A 133 7.01 -6.88 21.59
C ASP A 133 8.04 -5.82 21.15
N GLN A 134 7.72 -5.00 20.15
CA GLN A 134 8.58 -3.92 19.67
C GLN A 134 8.86 -2.88 20.76
N ASN A 135 7.82 -2.46 21.50
CA ASN A 135 7.99 -1.52 22.61
C ASN A 135 8.83 -2.12 23.74
N GLY A 136 8.62 -3.40 24.09
CA GLY A 136 9.42 -4.09 25.09
C GLY A 136 10.89 -4.24 24.70
N PHE A 137 11.17 -4.52 23.42
CA PHE A 137 12.54 -4.55 22.91
C PHE A 137 13.20 -3.17 22.99
N ASN A 138 12.48 -2.13 22.54
CA ASN A 138 12.91 -0.75 22.62
C ASN A 138 13.27 -0.38 24.06
N GLU A 139 12.41 -0.67 25.03
CA GLU A 139 12.66 -0.35 26.44
C GLU A 139 13.97 -0.97 26.96
N LEU A 140 14.20 -2.27 26.68
CA LEU A 140 15.36 -2.99 27.16
C LEU A 140 16.66 -2.49 26.53
N VAL A 141 16.67 -2.31 25.20
CA VAL A 141 17.84 -1.84 24.46
C VAL A 141 18.19 -0.40 24.85
N ARG A 142 17.18 0.44 25.13
CA ARG A 142 17.34 1.85 25.47
C ARG A 142 17.67 2.11 26.95
N LYS A 143 17.69 1.08 27.81
CA LYS A 143 17.85 1.21 29.27
C LYS A 143 19.12 1.97 29.68
N VAL A 144 20.29 1.55 29.19
CA VAL A 144 21.56 2.26 29.39
C VAL A 144 22.44 2.12 28.16
N TYR A 145 22.82 3.28 27.61
CA TYR A 145 23.71 3.36 26.45
C TYR A 145 25.18 3.41 26.85
N GLY A 146 26.00 2.87 25.96
CA GLY A 146 27.44 3.04 25.94
C GLY A 146 27.89 3.88 24.73
N PRO A 147 29.19 4.13 24.61
CA PRO A 147 29.74 4.84 23.46
C PRO A 147 29.60 4.01 22.17
N ALA A 148 29.87 4.66 21.03
CA ALA A 148 30.09 3.96 19.78
C ALA A 148 31.21 2.91 19.93
N VAL A 149 31.06 1.77 19.27
CA VAL A 149 32.06 0.70 19.27
C VAL A 149 33.25 1.16 18.43
N LYS A 150 34.45 1.25 19.03
CA LYS A 150 35.66 1.67 18.33
C LYS A 150 35.98 0.69 17.18
N GLY A 151 36.05 1.19 15.95
CA GLY A 151 36.24 0.37 14.75
C GLY A 151 34.99 -0.43 14.33
N GLY A 152 33.86 -0.23 15.00
CA GLY A 152 32.61 -0.95 14.75
C GLY A 152 31.75 -0.36 13.64
N ASN A 153 32.23 0.63 12.87
CA ASN A 153 31.56 1.17 11.67
C ASN A 153 30.06 1.45 11.83
N GLY A 154 29.68 2.16 12.89
CA GLY A 154 28.28 2.52 13.18
C GLY A 154 27.61 1.68 14.28
N LEU A 155 28.28 0.66 14.81
CA LEU A 155 27.79 -0.08 15.98
C LEU A 155 27.85 0.75 17.27
N VAL A 156 26.88 0.55 18.15
CA VAL A 156 26.78 1.21 19.46
C VAL A 156 26.56 0.20 20.59
N TYR A 157 27.13 0.47 21.76
CA TYR A 157 26.85 -0.32 22.96
C TYR A 157 25.49 0.04 23.55
N THR A 158 24.63 -0.96 23.75
CA THR A 158 23.30 -0.86 24.34
C THR A 158 23.13 -1.92 25.42
N PHE A 159 21.93 -1.99 26.04
CA PHE A 159 21.60 -3.00 27.06
C PHE A 159 22.68 -3.10 28.15
N ASP A 160 22.75 -2.06 28.99
CA ASP A 160 23.74 -1.93 30.06
C ASP A 160 25.18 -1.93 29.56
N ARG A 161 25.40 -1.37 28.36
CA ARG A 161 26.69 -1.28 27.66
C ARG A 161 27.32 -2.63 27.30
N THR A 162 26.52 -3.69 27.25
CA THR A 162 27.02 -5.05 27.01
C THR A 162 26.77 -5.54 25.59
N LEU A 163 25.74 -5.03 24.92
CA LEU A 163 25.31 -5.47 23.59
C LEU A 163 25.79 -4.51 22.51
N LYS A 164 26.36 -5.01 21.42
CA LYS A 164 26.72 -4.24 20.22
C LYS A 164 25.58 -4.28 19.22
N LEU A 165 24.87 -3.16 19.07
CA LEU A 165 23.74 -3.01 18.17
C LEU A 165 24.13 -2.21 16.92
N GLY A 166 23.66 -2.64 15.75
CA GLY A 166 23.67 -1.84 14.53
C GLY A 166 22.28 -1.65 13.96
N ILE A 167 22.03 -0.50 13.35
CA ILE A 167 20.73 -0.19 12.74
C ILE A 167 20.87 -0.19 11.23
N LEU A 168 20.09 -1.02 10.54
CA LEU A 168 20.11 -1.13 9.10
C LEU A 168 19.48 0.12 8.46
N PRO A 169 20.09 0.68 7.39
CA PRO A 169 19.61 1.87 6.70
C PRO A 169 18.20 1.73 6.14
N ALA A 170 17.32 2.66 6.53
CA ALA A 170 15.90 2.69 6.13
C ALA A 170 15.74 2.95 4.62
N SER A 171 16.81 3.44 3.99
CA SER A 171 16.90 3.66 2.55
C SER A 171 17.09 2.37 1.73
N ILE A 172 17.53 1.25 2.34
CA ILE A 172 17.70 -0.04 1.64
C ILE A 172 17.10 -1.24 2.39
N PHE A 173 16.82 -1.13 3.69
CA PHE A 173 15.96 -2.05 4.45
C PHE A 173 14.67 -1.30 4.79
N CYS A 174 13.86 -1.11 3.77
CA CYS A 174 12.83 -0.08 3.76
C CYS A 174 11.59 -0.46 4.56
N SER A 175 10.95 0.53 5.19
CA SER A 175 9.54 0.46 5.55
C SER A 175 8.68 0.71 4.32
N GLY A 176 7.37 0.55 4.45
CA GLY A 176 6.43 0.86 3.39
C GLY A 176 6.47 2.33 3.01
N HIS A 177 6.61 3.22 3.98
CA HIS A 177 6.70 4.65 3.72
C HIS A 177 7.98 5.02 2.98
N THR A 178 9.15 4.54 3.44
CA THR A 178 10.44 4.88 2.81
C THR A 178 10.58 4.26 1.42
N TYR A 179 9.95 3.12 1.15
CA TYR A 179 9.95 2.47 -0.16
C TYR A 179 8.92 3.06 -1.13
N PHE A 180 7.64 3.15 -0.75
CA PHE A 180 6.55 3.46 -1.67
C PHE A 180 6.18 4.94 -1.73
N VAL A 181 6.30 5.68 -0.62
CA VAL A 181 5.91 7.11 -0.56
C VAL A 181 7.12 7.99 -0.87
N GLN A 182 8.22 7.77 -0.16
CA GLN A 182 9.44 8.55 -0.35
C GLN A 182 10.30 8.03 -1.50
N ALA A 183 10.24 6.73 -1.82
CA ALA A 183 11.18 6.09 -2.74
C ALA A 183 12.65 6.46 -2.45
N GLN A 184 13.06 6.41 -1.16
CA GLN A 184 14.36 6.90 -0.71
C GLN A 184 15.52 6.28 -1.48
N TYR A 185 15.45 4.96 -1.72
CA TYR A 185 16.46 4.23 -2.51
C TYR A 185 16.67 4.86 -3.89
N HIS A 186 15.60 5.26 -4.57
CA HIS A 186 15.69 5.88 -5.89
C HIS A 186 16.32 7.28 -5.81
N GLN A 187 15.95 8.07 -4.78
CA GLN A 187 16.49 9.42 -4.60
C GLN A 187 17.98 9.41 -4.22
N LEU A 188 18.39 8.44 -3.40
CA LEU A 188 19.78 8.25 -2.96
C LEU A 188 20.60 7.38 -3.93
N ARG A 189 19.99 6.88 -5.02
CA ARG A 189 20.60 5.99 -6.01
C ARG A 189 21.16 4.70 -5.41
N LEU A 190 20.47 4.21 -4.38
CA LEU A 190 20.77 2.96 -3.69
C LEU A 190 19.90 1.83 -4.22
N GLN A 191 20.21 0.62 -3.77
CA GLN A 191 19.52 -0.59 -4.15
C GLN A 191 18.96 -1.28 -2.91
N PRO A 192 17.63 -1.43 -2.79
CA PRO A 192 17.05 -1.99 -1.59
C PRO A 192 17.32 -3.49 -1.48
N TYR A 193 17.58 -3.96 -0.26
CA TYR A 193 17.66 -5.36 0.14
C TYR A 193 16.30 -5.92 0.49
N ALA A 194 15.44 -5.09 1.09
CA ALA A 194 14.12 -5.51 1.49
C ALA A 194 13.13 -4.37 1.63
N VAL A 195 11.86 -4.74 1.66
CA VAL A 195 10.76 -3.87 2.05
C VAL A 195 9.86 -4.60 3.04
N HIS A 196 9.59 -3.96 4.17
CA HIS A 196 8.61 -4.38 5.15
C HIS A 196 7.35 -3.53 4.97
N THR A 197 6.17 -4.15 4.84
CA THR A 197 4.92 -3.40 4.64
C THR A 197 4.36 -2.79 5.94
N THR A 198 5.19 -2.01 6.64
CA THR A 198 4.78 -1.06 7.69
C THR A 198 4.44 0.31 7.09
N PHE A 199 3.52 1.04 7.72
CA PHE A 199 2.93 2.28 7.17
C PHE A 199 2.03 2.06 5.92
N GLN A 200 1.31 0.95 5.86
CA GLN A 200 0.27 0.68 4.84
C GLN A 200 -1.13 0.66 5.46
N TYR A 201 -2.11 1.14 4.71
CA TYR A 201 -3.52 1.09 5.07
C TYR A 201 -4.17 -0.17 4.48
N GLY A 202 -5.38 -0.50 4.93
CA GLY A 202 -6.17 -1.61 4.36
C GLY A 202 -5.74 -3.03 4.78
N GLY A 203 -4.95 -3.18 5.85
CA GLY A 203 -4.57 -4.48 6.41
C GLY A 203 -3.87 -5.38 5.38
N THR A 204 -4.10 -6.69 5.45
CA THR A 204 -3.51 -7.67 4.53
C THR A 204 -3.75 -7.33 3.05
N GLU A 205 -4.96 -6.90 2.69
CA GLU A 205 -5.30 -6.62 1.29
C GLU A 205 -4.61 -5.35 0.76
N GLY A 206 -4.49 -4.31 1.58
CA GLY A 206 -3.75 -3.10 1.21
C GLY A 206 -2.24 -3.34 1.13
N LYS A 207 -1.67 -4.13 2.05
CA LYS A 207 -0.26 -4.58 1.97
C LYS A 207 0.02 -5.34 0.68
N ARG A 208 -0.85 -6.30 0.33
CA ARG A 208 -0.74 -7.07 -0.93
C ARG A 208 -0.84 -6.16 -2.14
N HIS A 209 -1.82 -5.25 -2.16
CA HIS A 209 -1.96 -4.26 -3.24
C HIS A 209 -0.70 -3.41 -3.39
N ARG A 210 -0.09 -2.99 -2.28
CA ARG A 210 1.13 -2.18 -2.31
C ARG A 210 2.32 -2.93 -2.91
N LEU A 211 2.49 -4.20 -2.56
CA LEU A 211 3.52 -5.04 -3.15
C LEU A 211 3.28 -5.26 -4.67
N ARG A 212 2.01 -5.35 -5.10
CA ARG A 212 1.63 -5.40 -6.52
C ARG A 212 1.92 -4.08 -7.24
N GLU A 213 1.58 -2.93 -6.65
CA GLU A 213 1.95 -1.60 -7.16
C GLU A 213 3.45 -1.48 -7.38
N GLY A 214 4.26 -2.04 -6.48
CA GLY A 214 5.72 -2.11 -6.62
C GLY A 214 6.23 -3.22 -7.54
N MET A 215 5.38 -4.04 -8.15
CA MET A 215 5.70 -5.22 -8.97
C MET A 215 6.61 -6.25 -8.27
N ILE A 216 6.51 -6.35 -6.95
CA ILE A 216 7.32 -7.25 -6.10
C ILE A 216 6.47 -8.30 -5.38
N PHE A 217 5.18 -8.40 -5.72
CA PHE A 217 4.31 -9.50 -5.33
C PHE A 217 4.23 -10.53 -6.46
N TYR A 218 4.16 -11.81 -6.10
CA TYR A 218 3.96 -12.90 -7.05
C TYR A 218 2.49 -13.31 -7.10
N ASP A 219 1.88 -13.14 -8.27
CA ASP A 219 0.53 -13.62 -8.56
C ASP A 219 0.54 -14.76 -9.58
N LEU A 220 -0.52 -15.56 -9.58
CA LEU A 220 -0.73 -16.61 -10.57
C LEU A 220 -1.17 -16.03 -11.93
N PRO A 221 -0.98 -16.76 -13.05
CA PRO A 221 -1.31 -16.26 -14.39
C PRO A 221 -2.72 -15.73 -14.56
N GLU A 222 -3.71 -16.28 -13.83
CA GLU A 222 -5.12 -15.86 -13.90
C GLU A 222 -5.34 -14.41 -13.43
N TYR A 223 -4.45 -13.90 -12.57
CA TYR A 223 -4.47 -12.50 -12.14
C TYR A 223 -4.22 -11.54 -13.31
N TYR A 224 -3.36 -11.96 -14.25
CA TYR A 224 -2.88 -11.16 -15.38
C TYR A 224 -3.73 -11.32 -16.64
N ASP A 225 -4.62 -12.31 -16.71
CA ASP A 225 -5.58 -12.50 -17.81
C ASP A 225 -6.97 -12.83 -17.27
N THR A 226 -7.66 -11.79 -16.80
CA THR A 226 -8.99 -11.92 -16.19
C THR A 226 -10.08 -12.01 -17.26
N PRO A 227 -11.13 -12.84 -17.05
CA PRO A 227 -12.30 -12.87 -17.92
C PRO A 227 -12.91 -11.47 -18.13
N GLY A 228 -13.40 -11.19 -19.35
CA GLY A 228 -13.91 -9.87 -19.74
C GLY A 228 -12.83 -8.86 -20.12
N GLY A 229 -11.58 -9.05 -19.68
CA GLY A 229 -10.46 -8.16 -19.96
C GLY A 229 -10.45 -6.90 -19.09
N PHE A 230 -9.67 -5.93 -19.51
CA PHE A 230 -9.32 -4.74 -18.75
C PHE A 230 -9.91 -3.48 -19.38
N LEU A 231 -10.24 -2.52 -18.51
CA LEU A 231 -10.52 -1.13 -18.84
C LEU A 231 -9.41 -0.27 -18.25
N SER A 232 -8.91 0.69 -19.02
CA SER A 232 -7.97 1.71 -18.53
C SER A 232 -8.29 3.06 -19.15
N PHE A 233 -7.60 4.11 -18.72
CA PHE A 233 -7.70 5.41 -19.35
C PHE A 233 -6.43 6.24 -19.16
N LYS A 234 -6.18 7.13 -20.12
CA LYS A 234 -5.12 8.12 -20.05
C LYS A 234 -5.55 9.24 -19.09
N GLN A 235 -4.95 9.24 -17.89
CA GLN A 235 -5.22 10.28 -16.91
C GLN A 235 -4.57 11.59 -17.36
N HIS A 236 -5.38 12.62 -17.60
CA HIS A 236 -4.91 13.98 -17.82
C HIS A 236 -5.15 14.79 -16.55
N ILE A 237 -4.09 15.37 -15.97
CA ILE A 237 -4.20 16.30 -14.83
C ILE A 237 -3.68 17.67 -15.30
N PRO A 238 -4.49 18.74 -15.22
CA PRO A 238 -4.03 20.09 -15.49
C PRO A 238 -2.80 20.41 -14.65
N LYS A 239 -1.74 20.91 -15.31
CA LYS A 239 -0.48 21.28 -14.62
C LYS A 239 -0.71 22.25 -13.47
N SER A 240 -1.71 23.14 -13.59
CA SER A 240 -2.07 24.08 -12.53
C SER A 240 -2.59 23.38 -11.27
N LEU A 241 -3.37 22.30 -11.41
CA LEU A 241 -3.82 21.51 -10.26
C LEU A 241 -2.68 20.72 -9.62
N LEU A 242 -1.65 20.38 -10.39
CA LEU A 242 -0.52 19.57 -9.92
C LEU A 242 0.61 20.41 -9.29
N LEU A 243 0.98 21.53 -9.92
CA LEU A 243 2.22 22.27 -9.65
C LEU A 243 2.01 23.69 -9.10
N ASP A 244 0.88 24.35 -9.38
CA ASP A 244 0.70 25.75 -8.99
C ASP A 244 0.26 25.85 -7.51
N GLY A 245 0.64 26.96 -6.87
CA GLY A 245 0.19 27.33 -5.52
C GLY A 245 0.79 26.50 -4.39
N GLU A 246 0.50 26.92 -3.16
CA GLU A 246 0.95 26.23 -1.94
C GLU A 246 0.26 24.87 -1.75
N HIS A 247 1.02 23.89 -1.26
CA HIS A 247 0.48 22.57 -0.90
C HIS A 247 -0.30 22.65 0.43
N THR A 248 -1.58 22.97 0.31
CA THR A 248 -2.54 23.06 1.43
C THR A 248 -3.60 21.96 1.33
N VAL A 249 -4.36 21.72 2.41
CA VAL A 249 -5.50 20.79 2.41
C VAL A 249 -6.47 21.09 1.27
N LYS A 250 -6.80 22.36 1.04
CA LYS A 250 -7.69 22.78 -0.05
C LYS A 250 -7.15 22.36 -1.42
N THR A 251 -5.88 22.61 -1.69
CA THR A 251 -5.25 22.23 -2.98
C THR A 251 -5.08 20.72 -3.12
N HIS A 252 -4.81 20.01 -2.03
CA HIS A 252 -4.75 18.55 -2.00
C HIS A 252 -6.08 17.94 -2.43
N PHE A 253 -7.17 18.32 -1.76
CA PHE A 253 -8.50 17.83 -2.11
C PHE A 253 -8.92 18.29 -3.49
N SER A 254 -8.56 19.49 -3.96
CA SER A 254 -8.83 19.91 -5.35
C SER A 254 -8.19 18.95 -6.37
N LEU A 255 -6.93 18.55 -6.14
CA LEU A 255 -6.21 17.60 -6.99
C LEU A 255 -6.80 16.18 -6.92
N VAL A 256 -7.05 15.67 -5.71
CA VAL A 256 -7.58 14.31 -5.51
C VAL A 256 -9.01 14.21 -6.03
N ASN A 257 -9.87 15.18 -5.73
CA ASN A 257 -11.26 15.23 -6.18
C ASN A 257 -11.39 15.21 -7.71
N TYR A 258 -10.49 15.92 -8.39
CA TYR A 258 -10.42 15.93 -9.85
C TYR A 258 -10.13 14.54 -10.43
N GLN A 259 -9.15 13.82 -9.87
CA GLN A 259 -8.82 12.45 -10.29
C GLN A 259 -9.92 11.46 -9.90
N MET A 260 -10.48 11.58 -8.70
CA MET A 260 -11.52 10.71 -8.17
C MET A 260 -12.81 10.78 -9.01
N LYS A 261 -13.16 11.96 -9.54
CA LYS A 261 -14.29 12.10 -10.47
C LYS A 261 -14.10 11.28 -11.74
N GLN A 262 -12.89 11.29 -12.31
CA GLN A 262 -12.55 10.47 -13.49
C GLN A 262 -12.59 8.97 -13.16
N ILE A 263 -12.05 8.57 -12.00
CA ILE A 263 -12.09 7.17 -11.53
C ILE A 263 -13.53 6.71 -11.30
N ARG A 264 -14.41 7.55 -10.74
CA ARG A 264 -15.84 7.26 -10.59
C ARG A 264 -16.48 6.92 -11.92
N THR A 265 -16.20 7.71 -12.96
CA THR A 265 -16.67 7.43 -14.32
C THR A 265 -16.09 6.12 -14.86
N ALA A 266 -14.79 5.88 -14.66
CA ALA A 266 -14.13 4.64 -15.09
C ALA A 266 -14.73 3.41 -14.40
N LEU A 267 -15.01 3.46 -13.10
CA LEU A 267 -15.68 2.40 -12.35
C LEU A 267 -17.09 2.12 -12.89
N ALA A 268 -17.85 3.17 -13.26
CA ALA A 268 -19.17 3.00 -13.86
C ALA A 268 -19.08 2.27 -15.21
N ILE A 269 -18.18 2.71 -16.10
CA ILE A 269 -17.99 2.07 -17.41
C ILE A 269 -17.45 0.64 -17.25
N ALA A 270 -16.51 0.40 -16.33
CA ALA A 270 -15.99 -0.94 -16.02
C ALA A 270 -17.12 -1.89 -15.60
N THR A 271 -18.06 -1.39 -14.79
CA THR A 271 -19.26 -2.13 -14.37
C THR A 271 -20.16 -2.45 -15.56
N LEU A 272 -20.41 -1.50 -16.45
CA LEU A 272 -21.27 -1.71 -17.64
C LEU A 272 -20.69 -2.72 -18.62
N LEU A 273 -19.37 -2.71 -18.80
CA LEU A 273 -18.67 -3.58 -19.75
C LEU A 273 -18.22 -4.90 -19.11
N ASN A 274 -18.44 -5.09 -17.81
CA ASN A 274 -17.94 -6.22 -17.02
C ASN A 274 -16.43 -6.44 -17.21
N ARG A 275 -15.65 -5.35 -17.04
CA ARG A 275 -14.20 -5.32 -17.20
C ARG A 275 -13.52 -4.95 -15.89
N THR A 276 -12.32 -5.49 -15.69
CA THR A 276 -11.47 -5.11 -14.55
C THR A 276 -10.85 -3.73 -14.80
N LEU A 277 -11.04 -2.78 -13.89
CA LEU A 277 -10.44 -1.45 -14.02
C LEU A 277 -8.96 -1.47 -13.61
N VAL A 278 -8.06 -1.14 -14.51
CA VAL A 278 -6.68 -0.77 -14.12
C VAL A 278 -6.71 0.67 -13.64
N MET A 279 -6.47 0.87 -12.34
CA MET A 279 -6.51 2.19 -11.71
C MET A 279 -5.44 3.10 -12.32
N PRO A 280 -5.69 4.40 -12.51
CA PRO A 280 -4.64 5.32 -12.94
C PRO A 280 -3.63 5.55 -11.81
N PRO A 281 -2.42 6.05 -12.11
CA PRO A 281 -1.56 6.63 -11.08
C PRO A 281 -2.32 7.72 -10.32
N LEU A 282 -2.14 7.80 -9.00
CA LEU A 282 -2.74 8.85 -8.18
C LEU A 282 -1.70 9.86 -7.74
N TRP A 283 -2.01 11.14 -7.89
CA TRP A 283 -1.16 12.23 -7.44
C TRP A 283 -1.74 12.89 -6.19
N CYS A 284 -0.92 13.02 -5.16
CA CYS A 284 -1.28 13.70 -3.92
C CYS A 284 -0.31 14.85 -3.64
N ARG A 285 -0.85 15.90 -2.99
CA ARG A 285 -0.03 17.02 -2.49
C ARG A 285 0.39 16.83 -1.04
N LEU A 286 -0.29 15.98 -0.28
CA LEU A 286 -0.08 15.77 1.15
C LEU A 286 -0.08 14.28 1.40
N ASP A 287 0.72 13.87 2.36
CA ASP A 287 0.83 12.51 2.86
C ASP A 287 -0.42 12.11 3.67
N ARG A 288 -0.62 10.82 3.91
CA ARG A 288 -1.65 10.29 4.81
C ARG A 288 -0.95 9.56 5.96
N LEU A 289 -1.23 9.96 7.19
CA LEU A 289 -0.71 9.32 8.41
C LEU A 289 -1.85 9.03 9.41
N TRP A 290 -1.57 8.31 10.49
CA TRP A 290 -2.56 7.98 11.54
C TRP A 290 -2.69 9.05 12.63
N TYR A 291 -1.94 10.14 12.52
CA TYR A 291 -1.85 11.21 13.52
C TYR A 291 -1.77 12.58 12.84
N GLY A 292 -1.99 13.65 13.59
CA GLY A 292 -1.90 15.03 13.09
C GLY A 292 -0.50 15.34 12.54
N HIS A 293 -0.41 15.88 11.32
CA HIS A 293 0.86 16.19 10.66
C HIS A 293 0.73 17.41 9.74
N PRO A 294 1.85 18.08 9.38
CA PRO A 294 1.82 19.33 8.60
C PRO A 294 1.63 19.10 7.10
N GLY A 295 1.05 17.97 6.69
CA GLY A 295 0.90 17.55 5.29
C GLY A 295 2.02 16.65 4.79
N VAL A 296 3.29 16.98 5.04
CA VAL A 296 4.45 16.10 4.83
C VAL A 296 5.36 16.22 6.04
N LEU A 297 5.92 15.09 6.51
CA LEU A 297 6.76 15.10 7.69
C LEU A 297 8.10 15.81 7.43
N ASP A 298 8.45 16.73 8.32
CA ASP A 298 9.71 17.47 8.28
C ASP A 298 10.92 16.52 8.28
N GLY A 299 11.91 16.82 7.44
CA GLY A 299 13.15 16.03 7.31
C GLY A 299 13.02 14.76 6.45
N THR A 300 11.80 14.35 6.08
CA THR A 300 11.65 13.23 5.13
C THR A 300 12.06 13.64 3.71
N LEU A 301 12.35 12.65 2.85
CA LEU A 301 12.64 12.89 1.44
C LEU A 301 11.37 12.93 0.58
N SER A 302 10.19 13.03 1.19
CA SER A 302 8.90 13.07 0.49
C SER A 302 8.84 14.28 -0.46
N ARG A 303 8.56 14.02 -1.75
CA ARG A 303 8.37 15.09 -2.74
C ARG A 303 6.91 15.55 -2.74
N GLN A 304 6.67 16.80 -3.12
CA GLN A 304 5.31 17.32 -3.35
C GLN A 304 5.22 17.95 -4.74
N PRO A 305 4.18 17.63 -5.54
CA PRO A 305 3.31 16.47 -5.36
C PRO A 305 4.08 15.16 -5.55
N PHE A 306 3.51 14.04 -5.09
CA PHE A 306 4.06 12.71 -5.29
C PHE A 306 3.00 11.77 -5.85
N LEU A 307 3.48 10.69 -6.46
CA LEU A 307 2.66 9.54 -6.81
C LEU A 307 2.26 8.85 -5.51
N CYS A 308 1.03 9.10 -5.05
CA CYS A 308 0.54 8.50 -3.83
C CYS A 308 0.00 7.10 -4.09
N PRO A 309 0.23 6.18 -3.17
CA PRO A 309 -0.37 4.86 -3.20
C PRO A 309 -1.91 4.90 -3.20
N LEU A 310 -2.54 3.90 -3.82
CA LEU A 310 -4.00 3.86 -3.94
C LEU A 310 -4.72 3.95 -2.57
N ASP A 311 -4.17 3.28 -1.56
CA ASP A 311 -4.69 3.24 -0.20
C ASP A 311 -4.53 4.55 0.58
N HIS A 312 -3.96 5.61 -0.01
CA HIS A 312 -4.01 6.96 0.57
C HIS A 312 -5.35 7.65 0.31
N VAL A 313 -6.10 7.22 -0.71
CA VAL A 313 -7.38 7.84 -1.13
C VAL A 313 -8.54 6.84 -1.09
N PHE A 314 -8.27 5.56 -1.33
CA PHE A 314 -9.27 4.51 -1.41
C PHE A 314 -9.10 3.46 -0.30
N GLU A 315 -10.20 2.91 0.21
CA GLU A 315 -10.21 1.80 1.15
C GLU A 315 -10.11 0.48 0.38
N VAL A 316 -8.88 0.09 0.01
CA VAL A 316 -8.58 -1.09 -0.84
C VAL A 316 -9.21 -2.39 -0.30
N ASN A 317 -9.20 -2.59 1.02
CA ASN A 317 -9.87 -3.73 1.67
C ASN A 317 -11.39 -3.72 1.47
N VAL A 318 -12.02 -2.54 1.46
CA VAL A 318 -13.45 -2.39 1.19
C VAL A 318 -13.76 -2.61 -0.29
N MET A 319 -12.88 -2.16 -1.19
CA MET A 319 -13.03 -2.39 -2.62
C MET A 319 -12.97 -3.88 -2.98
N LEU A 320 -12.09 -4.64 -2.32
CA LEU A 320 -11.92 -6.08 -2.51
C LEU A 320 -12.98 -6.93 -1.78
N SER A 321 -13.67 -6.36 -0.78
CA SER A 321 -14.68 -7.10 0.00
C SER A 321 -15.90 -7.47 -0.84
N GLU A 322 -16.38 -8.71 -0.67
CA GLU A 322 -17.67 -9.13 -1.19
C GLU A 322 -18.80 -8.38 -0.49
N ARG A 323 -19.80 -7.94 -1.27
CA ARG A 323 -20.94 -7.15 -0.80
C ARG A 323 -22.21 -7.64 -1.51
N PRO A 324 -23.38 -7.65 -0.84
CA PRO A 324 -24.64 -8.08 -1.45
C PRO A 324 -24.96 -7.33 -2.74
N GLU A 325 -25.14 -8.05 -3.86
CA GLU A 325 -25.44 -7.43 -5.16
C GLU A 325 -26.82 -6.77 -5.19
N GLU A 326 -27.72 -7.21 -4.31
CA GLU A 326 -29.05 -6.62 -4.15
C GLU A 326 -28.97 -5.15 -3.71
N GLU A 327 -27.98 -4.81 -2.87
CA GLU A 327 -27.80 -3.46 -2.32
C GLU A 327 -26.72 -2.66 -3.05
N PHE A 328 -25.64 -3.33 -3.47
CA PHE A 328 -24.42 -2.69 -3.98
C PHE A 328 -24.18 -2.94 -5.47
N GLY A 329 -25.04 -3.71 -6.13
CA GLY A 329 -24.82 -4.13 -7.52
C GLY A 329 -23.61 -5.05 -7.66
N PRO A 330 -23.20 -5.38 -8.89
CA PRO A 330 -22.10 -6.32 -9.13
C PRO A 330 -20.78 -5.81 -8.55
N LYS A 331 -19.87 -6.74 -8.24
CA LYS A 331 -18.50 -6.42 -7.86
C LYS A 331 -17.79 -5.70 -9.01
N ILE A 332 -16.94 -4.74 -8.67
CA ILE A 332 -16.10 -4.02 -9.63
C ILE A 332 -14.65 -4.40 -9.32
N ASP A 333 -14.08 -5.27 -10.14
CA ASP A 333 -12.68 -5.68 -9.99
C ASP A 333 -11.74 -4.57 -10.46
N PHE A 334 -10.56 -4.51 -9.84
CA PHE A 334 -9.54 -3.54 -10.19
C PHE A 334 -8.11 -4.09 -10.10
N ARG A 335 -7.16 -3.38 -10.71
CA ARG A 335 -5.71 -3.63 -10.65
C ARG A 335 -4.95 -2.34 -10.37
N GLU A 336 -3.74 -2.50 -9.88
CA GLU A 336 -2.77 -1.44 -9.63
C GLU A 336 -2.38 -0.67 -10.90
N TYR A 337 -1.94 0.57 -10.75
CA TYR A 337 -1.58 1.41 -11.90
C TYR A 337 -0.37 0.89 -12.70
N SER A 338 0.49 0.10 -12.07
CA SER A 338 1.67 -0.51 -12.69
C SER A 338 1.39 -1.87 -13.32
N PHE A 339 0.13 -2.32 -13.36
CA PHE A 339 -0.25 -3.65 -13.82
C PHE A 339 0.25 -3.96 -15.23
N PHE A 340 0.15 -2.98 -16.15
CA PHE A 340 0.59 -3.18 -17.53
C PHE A 340 2.12 -3.21 -17.71
N ASP A 341 2.86 -2.66 -16.76
CA ASP A 341 4.33 -2.70 -16.73
C ASP A 341 4.86 -4.01 -16.16
N ASN A 342 3.99 -4.84 -15.57
CA ASN A 342 4.39 -6.07 -14.92
C ASN A 342 5.01 -7.07 -15.93
N PRO A 343 6.22 -7.59 -15.66
CA PRO A 343 6.90 -8.51 -16.57
C PRO A 343 6.13 -9.82 -16.79
N LEU A 344 5.33 -10.25 -15.82
CA LEU A 344 4.52 -11.48 -15.89
C LEU A 344 3.27 -11.34 -16.77
N LEU A 345 2.92 -10.13 -17.20
CA LEU A 345 1.73 -9.91 -18.02
C LEU A 345 1.84 -10.67 -19.37
N PRO A 346 0.88 -11.55 -19.72
CA PRO A 346 0.91 -12.36 -20.93
C PRO A 346 0.92 -11.54 -22.22
N LYS A 347 1.61 -12.06 -23.24
CA LYS A 347 1.72 -11.43 -24.57
C LYS A 347 0.36 -11.10 -25.18
N GLN A 348 -0.63 -11.98 -25.04
CA GLN A 348 -1.98 -11.78 -25.58
C GLN A 348 -2.71 -10.57 -24.98
N VAL A 349 -2.41 -10.21 -23.73
CA VAL A 349 -2.95 -8.99 -23.09
C VAL A 349 -2.13 -7.78 -23.54
N LYS A 350 -0.80 -7.90 -23.60
CA LYS A 350 0.11 -6.82 -24.06
C LYS A 350 -0.18 -6.34 -25.48
N GLU A 351 -0.66 -7.21 -26.36
CA GLU A 351 -0.84 -6.90 -27.79
C GLU A 351 -2.30 -6.62 -28.20
N SER A 352 -3.28 -6.90 -27.34
CA SER A 352 -4.71 -6.74 -27.66
C SER A 352 -5.29 -5.48 -27.02
N TRP A 353 -5.11 -4.35 -27.72
CA TRP A 353 -5.54 -3.02 -27.27
C TRP A 353 -6.54 -2.38 -28.24
N LEU A 354 -7.51 -1.67 -27.68
CA LEU A 354 -8.41 -0.76 -28.39
C LEU A 354 -8.35 0.61 -27.72
N GLU A 355 -7.90 1.62 -28.46
CA GLU A 355 -7.95 3.00 -27.98
C GLU A 355 -9.31 3.61 -28.29
N VAL A 356 -9.98 4.15 -27.26
CA VAL A 356 -11.27 4.83 -27.37
C VAL A 356 -11.04 6.34 -27.25
N GLN A 357 -11.30 7.07 -28.33
CA GLN A 357 -11.19 8.52 -28.37
C GLN A 357 -12.55 9.18 -28.19
N LEU A 358 -12.65 10.11 -27.25
CA LEU A 358 -13.85 10.91 -27.08
C LEU A 358 -13.97 11.98 -28.17
N CYS A 359 -15.15 12.15 -28.75
CA CYS A 359 -15.41 13.14 -29.80
C CYS A 359 -16.67 13.96 -29.53
N GLU A 360 -16.72 15.18 -30.06
CA GLU A 360 -17.93 16.01 -30.03
C GLU A 360 -18.95 15.47 -31.04
N GLU A 361 -20.19 15.28 -30.60
CA GLU A 361 -21.28 14.80 -31.44
C GLU A 361 -21.49 15.73 -32.65
N GLY A 362 -21.63 15.15 -33.86
CA GLY A 362 -21.77 15.92 -35.10
C GLY A 362 -20.48 16.54 -35.66
N SER A 363 -19.34 16.39 -34.98
CA SER A 363 -18.05 16.78 -35.55
C SER A 363 -17.62 15.84 -36.68
N LYS A 364 -16.90 16.36 -37.69
CA LYS A 364 -16.42 15.58 -38.85
C LYS A 364 -15.55 14.37 -38.48
N ASN A 365 -14.97 14.39 -37.28
CA ASN A 365 -14.09 13.35 -36.76
C ASN A 365 -14.82 12.36 -35.84
N CYS A 366 -16.11 12.60 -35.51
CA CYS A 366 -16.93 11.70 -34.71
C CYS A 366 -17.72 10.74 -35.61
N ASN A 367 -17.00 9.97 -36.42
CA ASN A 367 -17.59 8.90 -37.20
C ASN A 367 -17.69 7.67 -36.31
N VAL A 368 -18.87 7.43 -35.75
CA VAL A 368 -19.22 6.21 -35.01
C VAL A 368 -19.34 5.06 -36.02
N SER A 369 -18.22 4.66 -36.63
CA SER A 369 -18.17 3.53 -37.55
C SER A 369 -17.94 2.24 -36.77
N SER A 370 -18.73 1.21 -37.06
CA SER A 370 -18.67 -0.10 -36.40
C SER A 370 -17.37 -0.89 -36.60
N GLN A 371 -16.41 -0.39 -37.41
CA GLN A 371 -15.11 -1.02 -37.62
C GLN A 371 -13.98 0.02 -37.63
N PRO A 372 -13.07 0.02 -36.63
CA PRO A 372 -11.91 0.89 -36.60
C PRO A 372 -10.93 0.42 -37.66
N LYS A 373 -10.55 1.33 -38.56
CA LYS A 373 -9.49 1.05 -39.55
C LYS A 373 -8.09 1.04 -38.93
N THR A 374 -7.92 1.53 -37.70
CA THR A 374 -6.62 1.88 -37.11
C THR A 374 -6.45 1.51 -35.63
N GLY A 375 -7.29 0.63 -35.06
CA GLY A 375 -7.24 0.30 -33.62
C GLY A 375 -7.68 1.44 -32.68
N VAL A 376 -8.09 2.58 -33.26
CA VAL A 376 -8.67 3.74 -32.58
C VAL A 376 -10.14 3.81 -32.94
N PHE A 377 -11.00 3.90 -31.92
CA PHE A 377 -12.45 3.91 -32.02
C PHE A 377 -13.02 5.17 -31.36
N SER A 378 -13.88 5.90 -32.08
CA SER A 378 -14.43 7.17 -31.59
C SER A 378 -15.78 6.97 -30.90
N VAL A 379 -15.92 7.53 -29.69
CA VAL A 379 -17.14 7.51 -28.90
C VAL A 379 -17.56 8.95 -28.62
N PRO A 380 -18.81 9.35 -28.84
CA PRO A 380 -19.28 10.69 -28.50
C PRO A 380 -19.14 10.97 -27.00
N LYS A 381 -18.77 12.20 -26.66
CA LYS A 381 -18.88 12.67 -25.28
C LYS A 381 -20.33 12.61 -24.81
N HIS A 382 -20.49 12.48 -23.50
CA HIS A 382 -21.76 12.29 -22.80
C HIS A 382 -22.57 11.11 -23.37
N SER A 383 -21.89 10.02 -23.75
CA SER A 383 -22.56 8.81 -24.23
C SER A 383 -23.46 8.21 -23.15
N SER A 384 -24.64 7.74 -23.57
CA SER A 384 -25.56 7.00 -22.70
C SER A 384 -25.04 5.58 -22.42
N GLU A 385 -25.65 4.93 -21.43
CA GLU A 385 -25.41 3.53 -21.10
C GLU A 385 -25.61 2.61 -22.31
N GLU A 386 -26.74 2.74 -23.01
CA GLU A 386 -27.08 1.93 -24.18
C GLU A 386 -26.07 2.14 -25.31
N MET A 387 -25.66 3.40 -25.51
CA MET A 387 -24.70 3.75 -26.55
C MET A 387 -23.33 3.12 -26.28
N LEU A 388 -22.79 3.27 -25.06
CA LEU A 388 -21.51 2.67 -24.70
C LEU A 388 -21.54 1.15 -24.84
N MET A 389 -22.59 0.51 -24.32
CA MET A 389 -22.75 -0.94 -24.43
C MET A 389 -22.84 -1.38 -25.89
N GLN A 390 -23.68 -0.74 -26.70
CA GLN A 390 -23.86 -1.09 -28.11
C GLN A 390 -22.56 -0.94 -28.91
N LEU A 391 -21.83 0.15 -28.69
CA LEU A 391 -20.60 0.44 -29.43
C LEU A 391 -19.44 -0.49 -29.06
N LEU A 392 -19.33 -0.83 -27.77
CA LEU A 392 -18.19 -1.61 -27.27
C LEU A 392 -18.46 -3.13 -27.22
N LEU A 393 -19.70 -3.57 -27.42
CA LEU A 393 -20.07 -5.00 -27.49
C LEU A 393 -19.29 -5.75 -28.57
N ALA A 394 -19.02 -5.10 -29.71
CA ALA A 394 -18.25 -5.67 -30.82
C ALA A 394 -16.78 -5.96 -30.46
N TYR A 395 -16.29 -5.38 -29.35
CA TYR A 395 -14.91 -5.52 -28.87
C TYR A 395 -14.82 -6.30 -27.56
N LYS A 396 -15.82 -7.12 -27.23
CA LYS A 396 -15.82 -7.95 -26.01
C LYS A 396 -14.58 -8.87 -25.91
N ASP A 397 -14.01 -9.28 -27.05
CA ASP A 397 -12.86 -10.18 -27.11
C ASP A 397 -11.50 -9.45 -27.07
N VAL A 398 -11.50 -8.10 -27.15
CA VAL A 398 -10.29 -7.30 -26.96
C VAL A 398 -9.87 -7.34 -25.49
N LYS A 399 -8.59 -7.56 -25.22
CA LYS A 399 -8.10 -7.69 -23.84
C LYS A 399 -8.05 -6.37 -23.10
N VAL A 400 -7.69 -5.26 -23.74
CA VAL A 400 -7.60 -3.94 -23.11
C VAL A 400 -8.37 -2.89 -23.90
N ILE A 401 -9.30 -2.22 -23.26
CA ILE A 401 -9.95 -1.00 -23.77
C ILE A 401 -9.38 0.18 -23.00
N GLU A 402 -8.71 1.11 -23.69
CA GLU A 402 -8.13 2.31 -23.09
C GLU A 402 -8.86 3.55 -23.59
N PHE A 403 -9.49 4.30 -22.67
CA PHE A 403 -10.10 5.58 -23.02
C PHE A 403 -9.06 6.71 -23.02
N SER A 404 -9.15 7.61 -23.99
CA SER A 404 -8.29 8.80 -24.07
C SER A 404 -8.53 9.78 -22.92
N SER A 405 -9.73 9.76 -22.32
CA SER A 405 -10.12 10.50 -21.13
C SER A 405 -11.39 9.88 -20.54
N MET A 406 -11.59 10.07 -19.24
CA MET A 406 -12.86 9.75 -18.56
C MET A 406 -13.72 11.00 -18.30
N GLU A 407 -13.20 12.18 -18.63
CA GLU A 407 -13.99 13.41 -18.63
C GLU A 407 -15.07 13.33 -19.68
N ASP A 408 -16.32 13.51 -19.26
CA ASP A 408 -17.49 13.46 -20.14
C ASP A 408 -17.66 12.14 -20.90
N ALA A 409 -17.00 11.04 -20.50
CA ALA A 409 -17.11 9.76 -21.20
C ALA A 409 -18.49 9.09 -21.05
N PHE A 410 -19.20 9.40 -19.95
CA PHE A 410 -20.44 8.74 -19.58
C PHE A 410 -21.43 9.76 -19.02
N HIS A 411 -22.66 9.76 -19.55
CA HIS A 411 -23.71 10.66 -19.08
C HIS A 411 -24.33 10.23 -17.75
N GLY A 412 -24.44 8.92 -17.53
CA GLY A 412 -25.11 8.35 -16.36
C GLY A 412 -25.89 7.08 -16.72
N PHE A 413 -26.33 6.39 -15.67
CA PHE A 413 -27.09 5.14 -15.81
C PHE A 413 -28.53 5.45 -16.22
N THR A 414 -29.08 4.67 -17.14
CA THR A 414 -30.49 4.81 -17.54
C THR A 414 -31.42 4.26 -16.47
N SER A 415 -30.99 3.20 -15.76
CA SER A 415 -31.73 2.62 -14.64
C SER A 415 -31.35 3.26 -13.32
N LYS A 416 -32.30 3.97 -12.70
CA LYS A 416 -32.13 4.56 -11.35
C LYS A 416 -31.76 3.52 -10.29
N VAL A 417 -32.31 2.31 -10.39
CA VAL A 417 -31.99 1.22 -9.45
C VAL A 417 -30.54 0.77 -9.60
N ARG A 418 -30.04 0.66 -10.84
CA ARG A 418 -28.63 0.34 -11.10
C ARG A 418 -27.72 1.46 -10.61
N GLU A 419 -28.10 2.71 -10.88
CA GLU A 419 -27.40 3.88 -10.39
C GLU A 419 -27.29 3.87 -8.86
N GLU A 420 -28.41 3.69 -8.14
CA GLU A 420 -28.44 3.69 -6.68
C GLU A 420 -27.52 2.61 -6.09
N LYS A 421 -27.57 1.39 -6.63
CA LYS A 421 -26.68 0.30 -6.26
C LYS A 421 -25.21 0.62 -6.48
N PHE A 422 -24.87 1.14 -7.66
CA PHE A 422 -23.52 1.59 -7.97
C PHE A 422 -23.05 2.68 -7.00
N ARG A 423 -23.90 3.69 -6.74
CA ARG A 423 -23.63 4.78 -5.79
C ARG A 423 -23.38 4.25 -4.38
N ASN A 424 -24.20 3.32 -3.89
CA ASN A 424 -24.04 2.68 -2.58
C ASN A 424 -22.69 1.97 -2.46
N ARG A 425 -22.21 1.35 -3.54
CA ARG A 425 -20.91 0.68 -3.59
C ARG A 425 -19.77 1.67 -3.55
N VAL A 426 -19.71 2.59 -4.52
CA VAL A 426 -18.53 3.46 -4.69
C VAL A 426 -18.41 4.54 -3.62
N LYS A 427 -19.50 4.92 -2.96
CA LYS A 427 -19.42 5.79 -1.76
C LYS A 427 -18.50 5.18 -0.70
N ARG A 428 -18.53 3.86 -0.52
CA ARG A 428 -17.72 3.15 0.48
C ARG A 428 -16.25 2.95 0.09
N TYR A 429 -15.88 3.26 -1.15
CA TYR A 429 -14.54 3.00 -1.68
C TYR A 429 -13.52 4.04 -1.26
N VAL A 430 -13.94 5.22 -0.83
CA VAL A 430 -13.04 6.33 -0.50
C VAL A 430 -12.71 6.33 0.99
N SER A 431 -11.52 6.82 1.31
CA SER A 431 -10.96 6.79 2.67
C SER A 431 -11.09 8.13 3.41
N VAL A 432 -10.28 8.31 4.45
CA VAL A 432 -10.07 9.58 5.11
C VAL A 432 -8.65 10.07 4.88
N TRP A 433 -8.50 11.37 4.66
CA TRP A 433 -7.21 12.05 4.83
C TRP A 433 -7.04 12.43 6.29
N CYS A 434 -5.97 11.94 6.93
CA CYS A 434 -5.66 12.19 8.33
C CYS A 434 -4.22 12.71 8.41
N CYS A 435 -3.93 13.72 9.23
CA CYS A 435 -4.84 14.55 10.02
C CYS A 435 -4.27 15.96 10.20
N LEU A 436 -5.14 16.94 10.41
CA LEU A 436 -4.77 18.28 10.87
C LEU A 436 -4.17 18.22 12.28
N GLU A 437 -3.06 18.95 12.48
CA GLU A 437 -2.40 19.05 13.77
C GLU A 437 -3.27 19.76 14.82
N ASN A 438 -3.09 19.37 16.09
CA ASN A 438 -3.73 20.01 17.25
C ASN A 438 -5.27 19.95 17.27
N LEU A 439 -5.90 19.10 16.45
CA LEU A 439 -7.33 18.85 16.46
C LEU A 439 -7.63 17.43 16.95
N ASN A 440 -8.58 17.30 17.87
CA ASN A 440 -9.04 15.99 18.36
C ASN A 440 -9.76 15.19 17.26
N ILE A 441 -10.54 15.90 16.42
CA ILE A 441 -11.13 15.36 15.18
C ILE A 441 -10.47 16.12 14.03
N GLY A 442 -9.34 15.60 13.56
CA GLY A 442 -8.49 16.25 12.56
C GLY A 442 -8.53 15.64 11.17
N HIS A 443 -9.23 14.52 10.96
CA HIS A 443 -9.34 13.89 9.65
C HIS A 443 -10.48 14.46 8.82
N ILE A 444 -10.37 14.32 7.50
CA ILE A 444 -11.33 14.79 6.52
C ILE A 444 -11.70 13.59 5.64
N TYR A 445 -13.00 13.29 5.52
CA TYR A 445 -13.47 12.23 4.65
C TYR A 445 -13.35 12.65 3.19
N TYR A 446 -12.76 11.78 2.35
CA TYR A 446 -12.99 11.89 0.92
C TYR A 446 -14.45 11.58 0.63
N ASP A 447 -14.96 12.19 -0.44
CA ASP A 447 -16.36 12.05 -0.82
C ASP A 447 -16.47 11.82 -2.31
N MET A 448 -16.79 10.58 -2.69
CA MET A 448 -16.95 10.17 -4.09
C MET A 448 -17.92 11.06 -4.88
N TYR A 449 -18.85 11.75 -4.21
CA TYR A 449 -19.87 12.64 -4.80
C TYR A 449 -19.77 14.08 -4.30
N TRP A 450 -18.56 14.55 -3.97
CA TRP A 450 -18.30 15.94 -3.57
C TRP A 450 -18.85 16.97 -4.58
N ASP A 451 -18.83 16.65 -5.88
CA ASP A 451 -19.21 17.54 -6.98
C ASP A 451 -20.73 17.74 -7.10
N GLU A 452 -21.53 16.89 -6.44
CA GLU A 452 -22.98 17.03 -6.36
C GLU A 452 -23.44 17.80 -5.10
N LYS A 453 -22.50 18.24 -4.25
CA LYS A 453 -22.78 18.91 -2.97
C LYS A 453 -22.43 20.40 -3.05
N PRO A 454 -23.44 21.30 -3.20
CA PRO A 454 -23.18 22.74 -3.28
C PRO A 454 -22.43 23.24 -2.05
N GLY A 455 -21.31 23.94 -2.28
CA GLY A 455 -20.50 24.52 -1.21
C GLY A 455 -19.68 23.52 -0.40
N TRP A 456 -19.52 22.28 -0.87
CA TRP A 456 -18.66 21.29 -0.23
C TRP A 456 -17.23 21.82 -0.04
N LYS A 457 -16.65 21.54 1.13
CA LYS A 457 -15.29 21.91 1.50
C LYS A 457 -14.61 20.75 2.23
N PRO A 458 -13.27 20.62 2.09
CA PRO A 458 -12.50 19.66 2.86
C PRO A 458 -12.27 20.20 4.27
N GLU A 459 -13.29 20.08 5.12
CA GLU A 459 -13.25 20.48 6.52
C GLU A 459 -13.39 19.23 7.42
N PRO A 460 -12.70 19.18 8.56
CA PRO A 460 -12.89 18.10 9.52
C PRO A 460 -14.33 18.14 10.09
N PRO A 461 -14.86 17.00 10.57
CA PRO A 461 -16.15 16.96 11.26
C PRO A 461 -16.21 17.98 12.41
N ARG A 462 -17.36 18.64 12.55
CA ARG A 462 -17.56 19.70 13.57
C ARG A 462 -17.82 19.13 14.96
N SER A 463 -18.36 17.92 15.03
CA SER A 463 -18.65 17.22 16.27
C SER A 463 -18.39 15.71 16.13
N PRO A 464 -18.30 14.96 17.25
CA PRO A 464 -18.21 13.51 17.23
C PRO A 464 -19.37 12.82 16.49
N GLU A 465 -20.56 13.40 16.52
CA GLU A 465 -21.74 12.86 15.82
C GLU A 465 -21.63 12.99 14.30
N ASP A 466 -20.99 14.07 13.84
CA ASP A 466 -20.66 14.29 12.42
C ASP A 466 -19.47 13.45 11.97
N ASN A 467 -18.71 12.86 12.91
CA ASN A 467 -17.54 12.04 12.61
C ASN A 467 -17.93 10.64 12.15
N ARG A 468 -18.48 10.56 10.96
CA ARG A 468 -18.84 9.33 10.27
C ARG A 468 -18.62 9.46 8.78
N PRO A 469 -18.42 8.35 8.05
CA PRO A 469 -18.31 8.39 6.60
C PRO A 469 -19.55 9.05 5.94
N PRO A 470 -19.41 9.74 4.80
CA PRO A 470 -20.49 10.49 4.16
C PRO A 470 -21.61 9.65 3.50
N TRP A 471 -21.84 8.41 3.92
CA TRP A 471 -22.80 7.47 3.32
C TRP A 471 -23.56 6.61 4.34
#